data_AF-A0A1Y4SG25-F1
#
_entry.id   AF-A0A1Y4SG25-F1
#
_cell.length_a   1.000
_cell.length_b   1.000
_cell.length_c   1.000
_cell.angle_alpha   90.00
_cell.angle_beta   90.00
_cell.angle_gamma   90.00
#
_symmetry.space_group_name_H-M   'P 1'
#
loop_
_entity.id
_entity.type
_entity.pdbx_description
1 polymer ?
#
loop_
_entity_poly.entity_id
_entity_poly.type
_entity_poly.pdbx_seq_one_letter_code
_entity_poly.pdbx_strand_id
1 'polypeptide(L)'
;MAGKNGKEQTKERSDLYEEGKQLWVRVNLYLIRSMYKYIKKAPNLPRTTFAVEGVNMSRQKISRINNGSGFQLTQDDTERIVKTFKIDRKYFEKNSQEHFEIPDVSDDDWKKFFFGKYGASFNDEVIDESKVVLYKGAERIFEELERYQKIKLNKQKKAEKEGKKADTTREDKQISFYKGEITYKMTEKLKQVAKNWDEILDMNDPLYKICHYFYYGEPLRGVDEISLLMKCLEETNCKDWKGENINTLRKYQTLLKKHYEYVNALIIVH
;
A
#
# COMPACT_ATOMS: atom_id res chain seq x y z
N MET A 1 -17.54 -52.09 7.17
CA MET A 1 -16.33 -51.35 7.59
C MET A 1 -15.92 -50.39 6.49
N ALA A 2 -15.71 -49.14 6.87
CA ALA A 2 -15.03 -48.04 6.17
C ALA A 2 -15.50 -47.69 4.74
N GLY A 3 -16.55 -46.86 4.67
CA GLY A 3 -16.92 -46.11 3.47
C GLY A 3 -15.86 -45.07 3.11
N LYS A 4 -15.56 -45.02 1.81
CA LYS A 4 -14.77 -43.98 1.15
C LYS A 4 -15.48 -42.63 1.27
N ASN A 5 -15.02 -41.76 2.17
CA ASN A 5 -15.30 -40.32 2.09
C ASN A 5 -14.03 -39.61 1.63
N GLY A 6 -13.73 -39.75 0.34
CA GLY A 6 -12.94 -38.75 -0.36
C GLY A 6 -13.76 -37.47 -0.35
N LYS A 7 -13.45 -36.56 0.58
CA LYS A 7 -13.92 -35.18 0.47
C LYS A 7 -13.31 -34.65 -0.82
N GLU A 8 -14.12 -34.58 -1.87
CA GLU A 8 -13.94 -33.61 -2.95
C GLU A 8 -13.64 -32.27 -2.28
N GLN A 9 -12.37 -31.87 -2.29
CA GLN A 9 -12.00 -30.50 -2.00
C GLN A 9 -12.60 -29.67 -3.12
N THR A 10 -13.61 -28.91 -2.73
CA THR A 10 -14.41 -28.02 -3.54
C THR A 10 -13.54 -27.21 -4.50
N LYS A 11 -14.01 -27.15 -5.75
CA LYS A 11 -13.70 -26.09 -6.72
C LYS A 11 -13.77 -24.72 -6.03
N GLU A 12 -12.93 -23.79 -6.51
CA GLU A 12 -12.71 -22.39 -6.06
C GLU A 12 -11.58 -22.19 -5.03
N ARG A 13 -10.33 -22.36 -5.48
CA ARG A 13 -9.17 -21.63 -4.91
C ARG A 13 -8.84 -20.43 -5.79
N SER A 14 -9.82 -19.57 -6.08
CA SER A 14 -9.71 -18.46 -7.05
C SER A 14 -8.79 -17.31 -6.61
N ASP A 15 -8.38 -17.26 -5.34
CA ASP A 15 -7.84 -16.02 -4.75
C ASP A 15 -6.39 -16.16 -4.25
N LEU A 16 -5.65 -17.15 -4.75
CA LEU A 16 -4.20 -17.18 -4.50
C LEU A 16 -3.54 -16.06 -5.28
N TYR A 17 -2.91 -15.14 -4.55
CA TYR A 17 -1.97 -14.19 -5.13
C TYR A 17 -0.75 -14.99 -5.67
N GLU A 18 -0.58 -14.98 -6.99
CA GLU A 18 0.50 -15.64 -7.75
C GLU A 18 1.91 -15.15 -7.35
N GLU A 19 2.78 -16.03 -6.88
CA GLU A 19 4.15 -15.69 -6.48
C GLU A 19 4.84 -14.71 -7.45
N GLY A 20 5.37 -13.61 -6.91
CA GLY A 20 6.11 -12.58 -7.66
C GLY A 20 5.26 -11.51 -8.38
N LYS A 21 3.91 -11.61 -8.40
CA LYS A 21 3.04 -10.67 -9.14
C LYS A 21 2.16 -9.76 -8.29
N GLN A 22 2.46 -9.54 -7.00
CA GLN A 22 1.61 -8.71 -6.11
C GLN A 22 2.37 -7.65 -5.35
N LEU A 23 3.19 -6.89 -6.08
CA LEU A 23 3.93 -5.82 -5.46
C LEU A 23 2.98 -4.84 -4.72
N TRP A 24 1.88 -4.44 -5.34
CA TRP A 24 0.99 -3.41 -4.79
C TRP A 24 0.44 -3.75 -3.41
N VAL A 25 -0.14 -4.96 -3.24
CA VAL A 25 -0.76 -5.35 -1.97
C VAL A 25 0.30 -5.55 -0.88
N ARG A 26 1.51 -5.99 -1.27
CA ARG A 26 2.66 -6.13 -0.36
C ARG A 26 3.11 -4.76 0.13
N VAL A 27 3.24 -3.79 -0.79
CA VAL A 27 3.55 -2.40 -0.48
C VAL A 27 2.50 -1.82 0.47
N ASN A 28 1.21 -1.94 0.14
CA ASN A 28 0.13 -1.38 0.95
C ASN A 28 0.10 -1.92 2.38
N LEU A 29 0.18 -3.24 2.54
CA LEU A 29 0.21 -3.87 3.87
C LEU A 29 1.50 -3.51 4.64
N TYR A 30 2.63 -3.40 3.94
CA TYR A 30 3.88 -2.97 4.54
C TYR A 30 3.84 -1.51 5.00
N LEU A 31 3.23 -0.63 4.20
CA LEU A 31 3.05 0.80 4.50
C LEU A 31 2.16 1.00 5.71
N ILE A 32 0.97 0.36 5.76
CA ILE A 32 0.08 0.44 6.94
C ILE A 32 0.83 0.06 8.21
N ARG A 33 1.58 -1.06 8.17
CA ARG A 33 2.38 -1.50 9.31
C ARG A 33 3.50 -0.52 9.68
N SER A 34 4.15 0.07 8.68
CA SER A 34 5.24 1.02 8.89
C SER A 34 4.73 2.32 9.50
N MET A 35 3.60 2.84 9.01
CA MET A 35 2.95 4.03 9.56
C MET A 35 2.54 3.79 11.01
N TYR A 36 1.91 2.66 11.31
CA TYR A 36 1.59 2.30 12.70
C TYR A 36 2.84 2.26 13.61
N LYS A 37 3.98 1.82 13.08
CA LYS A 37 5.23 1.71 13.85
C LYS A 37 5.84 3.08 14.15
N TYR A 38 5.81 4.00 13.19
CA TYR A 38 6.59 5.25 13.25
C TYR A 38 5.77 6.47 13.64
N ILE A 39 4.46 6.46 13.45
CA ILE A 39 3.58 7.55 13.86
C ILE A 39 3.43 7.58 15.38
N LYS A 40 3.32 8.78 15.94
CA LYS A 40 2.89 8.98 17.32
C LYS A 40 1.44 8.53 17.46
N LYS A 41 1.23 7.41 18.16
CA LYS A 41 -0.08 6.76 18.25
C LYS A 41 -1.01 7.41 19.28
N ALA A 42 -2.30 7.38 18.97
CA ALA A 42 -3.35 7.67 19.93
C ALA A 42 -3.31 6.68 21.12
N PRO A 43 -3.65 7.12 22.36
CA PRO A 43 -3.55 6.29 23.56
C PRO A 43 -4.45 5.05 23.56
N ASN A 44 -5.58 5.11 22.85
CA ASN A 44 -6.59 4.05 22.76
C ASN A 44 -6.21 2.92 21.78
N LEU A 45 -5.18 3.11 20.97
CA LEU A 45 -4.75 2.08 20.02
C LEU A 45 -3.94 0.99 20.72
N PRO A 46 -4.05 -0.27 20.27
CA PRO A 46 -3.21 -1.35 20.77
C PRO A 46 -1.73 -0.97 20.70
N ARG A 47 -0.88 -1.49 21.59
CA ARG A 47 0.57 -1.26 21.54
C ARG A 47 1.30 -2.14 20.53
N THR A 48 0.66 -3.22 20.05
CA THR A 48 1.24 -4.19 19.12
C THR A 48 0.67 -4.03 17.71
N THR A 49 1.55 -4.04 16.70
CA THR A 49 1.19 -3.92 15.27
C THR A 49 0.22 -5.02 14.81
N PHE A 50 0.23 -6.16 15.48
CA PHE A 50 -0.57 -7.33 15.12
C PHE A 50 -1.97 -7.31 15.74
N ALA A 51 -2.26 -6.40 16.67
CA ALA A 51 -3.57 -6.29 17.31
C ALA A 51 -4.41 -5.14 16.75
N VAL A 52 -3.90 -4.41 15.76
CA VAL A 52 -4.60 -3.31 15.12
C VAL A 52 -5.82 -3.86 14.40
N GLU A 53 -6.99 -3.31 14.73
CA GLU A 53 -8.23 -3.61 14.04
C GLU A 53 -8.04 -3.36 12.52
N GLY A 54 -8.49 -4.29 11.68
CA GLY A 54 -8.19 -4.26 10.23
C GLY A 54 -6.94 -5.05 9.81
N VAL A 55 -5.85 -5.07 10.58
CA VAL A 55 -4.57 -5.69 10.14
C VAL A 55 -4.09 -6.82 11.06
N ASN A 56 -5.02 -7.43 11.79
CA ASN A 56 -4.73 -8.54 12.69
C ASN A 56 -4.41 -9.83 11.91
N MET A 57 -3.16 -9.93 11.45
CA MET A 57 -2.63 -11.07 10.73
C MET A 57 -1.54 -11.78 11.52
N SER A 58 -1.46 -13.11 11.37
CA SER A 58 -0.40 -13.89 12.01
C SER A 58 0.98 -13.48 11.49
N ARG A 59 2.01 -13.63 12.34
CA ARG A 59 3.41 -13.39 11.93
C ARG A 59 3.81 -14.20 10.70
N GLN A 60 3.31 -15.44 10.59
CA GLN A 60 3.55 -16.32 9.45
C GLN A 60 2.91 -15.77 8.17
N LYS A 61 1.64 -15.33 8.24
CA LYS A 61 0.93 -14.71 7.10
C LYS A 61 1.67 -13.46 6.62
N ILE A 62 2.12 -12.61 7.54
CA ILE A 62 2.90 -11.41 7.20
C ILE A 62 4.27 -11.77 6.61
N SER A 63 4.94 -12.80 7.12
CA SER A 63 6.18 -13.28 6.52
C SER A 63 5.96 -13.71 5.07
N ARG A 64 4.85 -14.41 4.78
CA ARG A 64 4.48 -14.84 3.43
C ARG A 64 4.18 -13.67 2.49
N ILE A 65 3.44 -12.68 2.98
CA ILE A 65 3.20 -11.43 2.24
C ILE A 65 4.52 -10.75 1.91
N ASN A 66 5.39 -10.57 2.90
CA ASN A 66 6.64 -9.82 2.72
C ASN A 66 7.65 -10.50 1.80
N ASN A 67 7.78 -11.83 1.86
CA ASN A 67 8.70 -12.57 0.97
C ASN A 67 8.07 -12.91 -0.39
N GLY A 68 6.79 -12.61 -0.60
CA GLY A 68 6.08 -12.91 -1.84
C GLY A 68 5.71 -14.39 -2.01
N SER A 69 5.86 -15.21 -0.97
CA SER A 69 5.40 -16.61 -1.02
C SER A 69 3.88 -16.66 -0.93
N GLY A 70 3.26 -17.49 -1.78
CA GLY A 70 1.81 -17.56 -1.99
C GLY A 70 0.99 -17.26 -0.72
N PHE A 71 0.35 -16.10 -0.72
CA PHE A 71 -0.48 -15.61 0.37
C PHE A 71 -1.89 -15.31 -0.13
N GLN A 72 -2.82 -15.15 0.81
CA GLN A 72 -4.20 -14.80 0.51
C GLN A 72 -4.67 -13.74 1.50
N LEU A 73 -5.28 -12.69 0.98
CA LEU A 73 -6.07 -11.75 1.74
C LEU A 73 -7.52 -12.17 1.55
N THR A 74 -8.22 -12.49 2.64
CA THR A 74 -9.64 -12.88 2.53
C THR A 74 -10.48 -11.64 2.27
N GLN A 75 -11.69 -11.81 1.74
CA GLN A 75 -12.64 -10.70 1.59
C GLN A 75 -12.88 -10.00 2.95
N ASP A 76 -13.06 -10.77 4.02
CA ASP A 76 -13.21 -10.24 5.38
C ASP A 76 -11.99 -9.44 5.85
N ASP A 77 -10.77 -9.82 5.47
CA ASP A 77 -9.57 -9.03 5.78
C ASP A 77 -9.62 -7.69 5.04
N THR A 78 -9.90 -7.71 3.74
CA THR A 78 -10.01 -6.51 2.91
C THR A 78 -11.09 -5.56 3.43
N GLU A 79 -12.29 -6.08 3.72
CA GLU A 79 -13.41 -5.29 4.25
C GLU A 79 -13.10 -4.67 5.60
N ARG A 80 -12.42 -5.41 6.49
CA ARG A 80 -11.97 -4.87 7.78
C ARG A 80 -10.97 -3.74 7.59
N ILE A 81 -9.98 -3.88 6.70
CA ILE A 81 -9.00 -2.82 6.40
C ILE A 81 -9.70 -1.57 5.84
N VAL A 82 -10.50 -1.76 4.79
CA VAL A 82 -11.25 -0.69 4.09
C VAL A 82 -12.14 0.08 5.05
N LYS A 83 -12.90 -0.62 5.89
CA LYS A 83 -13.81 0.00 6.86
C LYS A 83 -13.06 0.76 7.95
N THR A 84 -11.96 0.20 8.45
CA THR A 84 -11.15 0.80 9.54
C THR A 84 -10.53 2.12 9.09
N PHE A 85 -9.89 2.13 7.91
CA PHE A 85 -9.15 3.30 7.44
C PHE A 85 -9.96 4.22 6.52
N LYS A 86 -11.19 3.84 6.15
CA LYS A 86 -12.04 4.60 5.19
C LYS A 86 -11.33 4.85 3.85
N ILE A 87 -10.64 3.82 3.37
CA ILE A 87 -9.92 3.80 2.08
C ILE A 87 -10.64 2.89 1.09
N ASP A 88 -10.43 3.09 -0.20
CA ASP A 88 -11.07 2.29 -1.25
C ASP A 88 -10.57 0.83 -1.24
N ARG A 89 -11.45 -0.11 -1.60
CA ARG A 89 -11.11 -1.53 -1.74
C ARG A 89 -10.12 -1.81 -2.86
N LYS A 90 -10.05 -0.96 -3.89
CA LYS A 90 -9.18 -1.12 -5.07
C LYS A 90 -7.71 -1.38 -4.72
N TYR A 91 -7.21 -0.80 -3.62
CA TYR A 91 -5.84 -0.98 -3.12
C TYR A 91 -5.49 -2.43 -2.69
N PHE A 92 -6.48 -3.32 -2.60
CA PHE A 92 -6.27 -4.72 -2.22
C PHE A 92 -6.77 -5.70 -3.29
N GLU A 93 -7.39 -5.20 -4.35
CA GLU A 93 -7.96 -6.04 -5.39
C GLU A 93 -6.95 -6.43 -6.46
N LYS A 94 -7.14 -7.62 -7.05
CA LYS A 94 -6.29 -8.14 -8.13
C LYS A 94 -6.37 -7.30 -9.42
N ASN A 95 -7.50 -6.62 -9.64
CA ASN A 95 -7.80 -5.96 -10.91
C ASN A 95 -7.30 -4.50 -10.99
N SER A 96 -7.20 -3.79 -9.86
CA SER A 96 -6.73 -2.40 -9.84
C SER A 96 -5.20 -2.31 -9.73
N GLN A 97 -4.58 -3.17 -8.91
CA GLN A 97 -3.14 -3.22 -8.71
C GLN A 97 -2.50 -1.88 -8.26
N GLU A 98 -3.25 -1.04 -7.57
CA GLU A 98 -2.78 0.25 -7.08
C GLU A 98 -2.14 0.13 -5.69
N HIS A 99 -0.99 0.79 -5.49
CA HIS A 99 -0.43 0.99 -4.16
C HIS A 99 -0.42 2.45 -3.74
N PHE A 100 -0.38 2.66 -2.42
CA PHE A 100 -0.25 3.99 -1.86
C PHE A 100 1.04 4.64 -2.36
N GLU A 101 0.93 5.89 -2.76
CA GLU A 101 2.06 6.65 -3.25
C GLU A 101 2.93 7.11 -2.07
N ILE A 102 4.24 7.11 -2.28
CA ILE A 102 5.19 7.76 -1.40
C ILE A 102 5.97 8.72 -2.28
N PRO A 103 6.04 10.02 -1.94
CA PRO A 103 6.79 10.99 -2.74
C PRO A 103 8.22 10.51 -3.00
N ASP A 104 8.68 10.59 -4.24
CA ASP A 104 10.03 10.19 -4.68
C ASP A 104 10.36 8.69 -4.49
N VAL A 105 9.36 7.82 -4.51
CA VAL A 105 9.54 6.35 -4.42
C VAL A 105 8.76 5.66 -5.53
N SER A 106 9.48 4.93 -6.38
CA SER A 106 8.92 4.15 -7.49
C SER A 106 8.62 2.69 -7.12
N ASP A 107 7.89 1.98 -7.98
CA ASP A 107 7.70 0.53 -7.90
C ASP A 107 9.03 -0.21 -7.85
N ASP A 108 10.03 0.22 -8.61
CA ASP A 108 11.35 -0.42 -8.63
C ASP A 108 12.08 -0.23 -7.30
N ASP A 109 11.92 0.91 -6.63
CA ASP A 109 12.44 1.09 -5.28
C ASP A 109 11.81 0.10 -4.31
N TRP A 110 10.52 -0.17 -4.45
CA TRP A 110 9.84 -1.19 -3.68
C TRP A 110 10.35 -2.60 -4.00
N LYS A 111 10.50 -2.96 -5.28
CA LYS A 111 11.08 -4.26 -5.69
C LYS A 111 12.47 -4.45 -5.06
N LYS A 112 13.34 -3.44 -5.18
CA LYS A 112 14.70 -3.43 -4.60
C LYS A 112 14.67 -3.58 -3.09
N PHE A 113 13.78 -2.85 -2.42
CA PHE A 113 13.60 -2.93 -0.98
C PHE A 113 13.16 -4.33 -0.52
N PHE A 114 12.13 -4.90 -1.14
CA PHE A 114 11.61 -6.22 -0.78
C PHE A 114 12.62 -7.34 -1.08
N PHE A 115 13.38 -7.22 -2.17
CA PHE A 115 14.49 -8.11 -2.48
C PHE A 115 15.61 -7.99 -1.42
N GLY A 116 16.01 -6.77 -1.07
CA GLY A 116 17.07 -6.52 -0.10
C GLY A 116 16.72 -7.03 1.30
N LYS A 117 15.49 -6.74 1.76
CA LYS A 117 15.05 -7.04 3.13
C LYS A 117 14.56 -8.47 3.33
N TYR A 118 13.87 -9.02 2.34
CA TYR A 118 13.16 -10.31 2.48
C TYR A 118 13.63 -11.37 1.47
N GLY A 119 14.53 -11.03 0.55
CA GLY A 119 14.96 -11.95 -0.50
C GLY A 119 13.87 -12.28 -1.51
N ALA A 120 12.84 -11.42 -1.64
CA ALA A 120 11.75 -11.66 -2.56
C ALA A 120 12.19 -11.59 -4.02
N SER A 121 11.78 -12.57 -4.84
CA SER A 121 11.95 -12.55 -6.29
C SER A 121 10.73 -11.91 -6.97
N PHE A 122 10.98 -11.23 -8.08
CA PHE A 122 9.95 -10.66 -8.95
C PHE A 122 10.14 -11.28 -10.34
N ASN A 123 9.04 -11.72 -10.96
CA ASN A 123 9.08 -12.46 -12.23
C ASN A 123 9.11 -11.54 -13.47
N ASP A 124 9.15 -10.22 -13.28
CA ASP A 124 9.14 -9.27 -14.40
C ASP A 124 10.55 -9.19 -15.01
N GLU A 125 10.68 -9.62 -16.26
CA GLU A 125 11.94 -9.64 -17.01
C GLU A 125 12.42 -8.26 -17.50
N VAL A 126 11.75 -7.16 -17.20
CA VAL A 126 12.19 -5.83 -17.64
C VAL A 126 11.93 -4.77 -16.56
N ILE A 127 13.02 -4.31 -15.93
CA ILE A 127 13.06 -3.04 -15.20
C ILE A 127 13.02 -1.95 -16.29
N ASP A 128 11.98 -1.12 -16.29
CA ASP A 128 11.90 0.04 -17.20
C ASP A 128 12.82 1.14 -16.66
N GLU A 129 14.11 1.07 -17.01
CA GLU A 129 15.16 2.01 -16.60
C GLU A 129 14.80 3.49 -16.88
N SER A 130 13.86 3.76 -17.80
CA SER A 130 13.43 5.12 -18.16
C SER A 130 12.44 5.76 -17.18
N LYS A 131 11.81 4.97 -16.30
CA LYS A 131 10.86 5.43 -15.26
C LYS A 131 11.42 5.37 -13.85
N VAL A 132 12.68 5.02 -13.74
CA VAL A 132 13.40 4.92 -12.49
C VAL A 132 13.69 6.32 -11.97
N VAL A 133 12.74 6.91 -11.25
CA VAL A 133 13.03 8.04 -10.36
C VAL A 133 13.64 7.47 -9.09
N LEU A 134 14.88 6.97 -9.22
CA LEU A 134 15.63 6.52 -8.05
C LEU A 134 15.82 7.70 -7.12
N TYR A 135 15.40 7.52 -5.88
CA TYR A 135 15.79 8.39 -4.78
C TYR A 135 17.32 8.60 -4.86
N LYS A 136 17.75 9.82 -5.18
CA LYS A 136 19.17 10.17 -5.46
C LYS A 136 20.10 9.49 -4.43
N GLY A 137 20.83 8.47 -4.89
CA GLY A 137 21.79 7.71 -4.09
C GLY A 137 21.43 6.25 -3.78
N ALA A 138 20.25 5.74 -4.12
CA ALA A 138 19.96 4.29 -4.07
C ALA A 138 20.44 3.54 -5.32
N GLU A 139 20.59 4.23 -6.45
CA GLU A 139 21.03 3.69 -7.74
C GLU A 139 22.40 3.04 -7.66
N ARG A 140 23.39 3.82 -7.24
CA ARG A 140 24.77 3.34 -7.05
C ARG A 140 24.87 2.17 -6.08
N ILE A 141 24.01 2.12 -5.05
CA ILE A 141 23.96 1.01 -4.09
C ILE A 141 23.45 -0.26 -4.78
N PHE A 142 22.46 -0.13 -5.65
CA PHE A 142 21.88 -1.24 -6.38
C PHE A 142 22.79 -1.74 -7.50
N GLU A 143 23.41 -0.85 -8.27
CA GLU A 143 24.41 -1.19 -9.29
C GLU A 143 25.57 -2.01 -8.68
N GLU A 144 26.09 -1.58 -7.53
CA GLU A 144 27.13 -2.32 -6.82
C GLU A 144 26.60 -3.68 -6.31
N LEU A 145 25.36 -3.73 -5.81
CA LEU A 145 24.74 -4.99 -5.39
C LEU A 145 24.65 -5.99 -6.56
N GLU A 146 24.15 -5.58 -7.72
CA GLU A 146 24.07 -6.41 -8.93
C GLU A 146 25.45 -6.85 -9.40
N ARG A 147 26.42 -5.93 -9.38
CA ARG A 147 27.81 -6.23 -9.71
C ARG A 147 28.38 -7.34 -8.83
N TYR A 148 28.22 -7.25 -7.51
CA TYR A 148 28.71 -8.29 -6.59
C TYR A 148 27.94 -9.61 -6.74
N GLN A 149 26.65 -9.58 -7.06
CA GLN A 149 25.89 -10.80 -7.39
C GLN A 149 26.41 -11.48 -8.66
N LYS A 150 26.71 -10.70 -9.71
CA LYS A 150 27.26 -11.21 -10.97
C LYS A 150 28.65 -11.82 -10.77
N ILE A 151 29.50 -11.16 -9.97
CA ILE A 151 30.82 -11.69 -9.58
C ILE A 151 30.66 -13.01 -8.82
N LYS A 152 29.75 -13.06 -7.84
CA LYS A 152 29.46 -14.28 -7.08
C LYS A 152 29.01 -15.43 -7.99
N LEU A 153 28.07 -15.17 -8.89
CA LEU A 153 27.55 -16.16 -9.83
C LEU A 153 28.64 -16.69 -10.75
N ASN A 154 29.50 -15.82 -11.28
CA ASN A 154 30.61 -16.21 -12.15
C ASN A 154 31.65 -17.07 -11.39
N LYS A 155 31.94 -16.74 -10.12
CA LYS A 155 32.80 -17.57 -9.26
C LYS A 155 32.21 -18.95 -9.02
N GLN A 156 30.91 -19.04 -8.75
CA GLN A 156 30.20 -20.30 -8.56
C GLN A 156 30.26 -21.16 -9.82
N LYS A 157 29.89 -20.60 -10.98
CA LYS A 157 29.96 -21.30 -12.28
C LYS A 157 31.37 -21.78 -12.62
N LYS A 158 32.40 -21.01 -12.29
CA LYS A 158 33.81 -21.41 -12.51
C LYS A 158 34.22 -22.56 -11.59
N ALA A 159 33.89 -22.47 -10.30
CA ALA A 159 34.23 -23.51 -9.34
C ALA A 159 33.50 -24.84 -9.65
N GLU A 160 32.23 -24.78 -10.06
CA GLU A 160 31.47 -25.95 -10.54
C GLU A 160 32.17 -26.65 -11.72
N LYS A 161 32.63 -25.88 -12.72
CA LYS A 161 33.41 -26.42 -13.85
C LYS A 161 34.72 -27.07 -13.43
N GLU A 162 35.32 -26.58 -12.35
CA GLU A 162 36.58 -27.10 -11.80
C GLU A 162 36.36 -28.23 -10.75
N GLY A 163 35.12 -28.63 -10.50
CA GLY A 163 34.78 -29.64 -9.48
C GLY A 163 35.08 -29.18 -8.04
N LYS A 164 35.17 -27.87 -7.81
CA LYS A 164 35.53 -27.26 -6.52
C LYS A 164 34.36 -26.44 -5.97
N LYS A 165 34.41 -26.17 -4.67
CA LYS A 165 33.48 -25.22 -4.02
C LYS A 165 34.01 -23.80 -4.20
N ALA A 166 33.16 -22.86 -4.61
CA ALA A 166 33.53 -21.46 -4.73
C ALA A 166 33.71 -20.80 -3.36
N ASP A 167 34.78 -20.02 -3.19
CA ASP A 167 34.89 -19.07 -2.08
C ASP A 167 34.24 -17.73 -2.48
N THR A 168 33.07 -17.48 -1.91
CA THR A 168 32.25 -16.27 -2.13
C THR A 168 32.18 -15.38 -0.89
N THR A 169 33.01 -15.64 0.13
CA THR A 169 32.90 -14.99 1.45
C THR A 169 32.94 -13.46 1.37
N ARG A 170 33.79 -12.92 0.49
CA ARG A 170 33.90 -11.47 0.26
C ARG A 170 32.65 -10.91 -0.39
N GLU A 171 32.16 -11.57 -1.45
CA GLU A 171 30.96 -11.15 -2.17
C GLU A 171 29.71 -11.22 -1.28
N ASP A 172 29.61 -12.25 -0.44
CA ASP A 172 28.50 -12.42 0.51
C ASP A 172 28.44 -11.26 1.52
N LYS A 173 29.60 -10.84 2.04
CA LYS A 173 29.69 -9.66 2.93
C LYS A 173 29.27 -8.37 2.23
N GLN A 174 29.71 -8.16 0.99
CA GLN A 174 29.35 -6.95 0.22
C GLN A 174 27.87 -6.94 -0.15
N ILE A 175 27.32 -8.06 -0.60
CA ILE A 175 25.88 -8.22 -0.86
C ILE A 175 25.07 -7.92 0.41
N SER A 176 25.48 -8.47 1.56
CA SER A 176 24.82 -8.19 2.83
C SER A 176 24.87 -6.72 3.22
N PHE A 177 26.00 -6.04 2.97
CA PHE A 177 26.17 -4.61 3.24
C PHE A 177 25.18 -3.77 2.40
N TYR A 178 25.17 -3.94 1.07
CA TYR A 178 24.29 -3.16 0.20
C TYR A 178 22.80 -3.47 0.42
N LYS A 179 22.44 -4.72 0.75
CA LYS A 179 21.07 -5.05 1.18
C LYS A 179 20.65 -4.28 2.44
N GLY A 180 21.59 -4.14 3.40
CA GLY A 180 21.41 -3.34 4.60
C GLY A 180 21.16 -1.87 4.28
N GLU A 181 21.99 -1.29 3.41
CA GLU A 181 21.87 0.12 2.99
C GLU A 181 20.54 0.45 2.29
N ILE A 182 20.08 -0.39 1.36
CA ILE A 182 18.77 -0.22 0.70
C ILE A 182 17.65 -0.23 1.75
N THR A 183 17.71 -1.21 2.66
CA THR A 183 16.71 -1.37 3.72
C THR A 183 16.68 -0.17 4.67
N TYR A 184 17.86 0.36 5.01
CA TYR A 184 18.02 1.52 5.86
C TYR A 184 17.42 2.77 5.21
N LYS A 185 17.77 3.06 3.95
CA LYS A 185 17.27 4.26 3.24
C LYS A 185 15.75 4.28 3.11
N MET A 186 15.14 3.17 2.69
CA MET A 186 13.68 3.07 2.64
C MET A 186 13.06 3.25 4.03
N THR A 187 13.68 2.68 5.06
CA THR A 187 13.20 2.84 6.44
C THR A 187 13.25 4.29 6.90
N GLU A 188 14.32 5.02 6.59
CA GLU A 188 14.43 6.45 6.92
C GLU A 188 13.42 7.30 6.15
N LYS A 189 13.18 7.03 4.86
CA LYS A 189 12.13 7.71 4.08
C LYS A 189 10.76 7.50 4.72
N LEU A 190 10.43 6.27 5.13
CA LEU A 190 9.15 5.98 5.80
C LEU A 190 9.03 6.65 7.18
N LYS A 191 10.13 6.80 7.92
CA LYS A 191 10.13 7.57 9.17
C LYS A 191 9.91 9.06 8.91
N GLN A 192 10.50 9.62 7.86
CA GLN A 192 10.28 11.01 7.46
C GLN A 192 8.81 11.23 7.10
N VAL A 193 8.24 10.33 6.27
CA VAL A 193 6.82 10.37 5.94
C VAL A 193 5.95 10.31 7.19
N ALA A 194 6.19 9.34 8.07
CA ALA A 194 5.43 9.20 9.31
C ALA A 194 5.58 10.39 10.29
N LYS A 195 6.67 11.16 10.19
CA LYS A 195 6.92 12.32 11.06
C LYS A 195 6.16 13.56 10.59
N ASN A 196 6.07 13.77 9.28
CA ASN A 196 5.52 14.98 8.65
C ASN A 196 4.32 14.64 7.75
N TRP A 197 3.58 13.57 8.08
CA TRP A 197 2.56 13.00 7.21
C TRP A 197 1.42 13.97 6.90
N ASP A 198 1.11 14.87 7.83
CA ASP A 198 0.07 15.89 7.74
C ASP A 198 0.47 17.08 6.87
N GLU A 199 1.77 17.30 6.68
CA GLU A 199 2.32 18.36 5.82
C GLU A 199 2.55 17.89 4.38
N ILE A 200 2.92 16.61 4.18
CA ILE A 200 3.40 16.12 2.88
C ILE A 200 2.37 15.27 2.10
N LEU A 201 1.34 14.74 2.76
CA LEU A 201 0.32 13.91 2.11
C LEU A 201 -0.96 14.70 1.91
N ASP A 202 -1.63 14.51 0.77
CA ASP A 202 -2.95 15.08 0.52
C ASP A 202 -4.00 14.45 1.45
N MET A 203 -4.96 15.23 1.95
CA MET A 203 -5.99 14.72 2.86
C MET A 203 -6.87 13.61 2.24
N ASN A 204 -6.98 13.58 0.92
CA ASN A 204 -7.70 12.53 0.18
C ASN A 204 -6.85 11.27 -0.04
N ASP A 205 -5.53 11.34 0.16
CA ASP A 205 -4.61 10.22 0.02
C ASP A 205 -5.00 9.10 1.01
N PRO A 206 -5.11 7.84 0.57
CA PRO A 206 -5.34 6.71 1.46
C PRO A 206 -4.32 6.63 2.60
N LEU A 207 -3.05 6.97 2.36
CA LEU A 207 -2.00 6.96 3.37
C LEU A 207 -2.22 8.06 4.41
N TYR A 208 -2.71 9.24 4.01
CA TYR A 208 -3.10 10.28 4.97
C TYR A 208 -4.19 9.76 5.92
N LYS A 209 -5.22 9.10 5.39
CA LYS A 209 -6.32 8.53 6.19
C LYS A 209 -5.83 7.46 7.18
N ILE A 210 -4.88 6.62 6.76
CA ILE A 210 -4.22 5.63 7.61
C ILE A 210 -3.43 6.34 8.73
N CYS A 211 -2.64 7.35 8.37
CA CYS A 211 -1.84 8.13 9.32
C CYS A 211 -2.73 8.85 10.34
N HIS A 212 -3.80 9.50 9.89
CA HIS A 212 -4.81 10.14 10.70
C HIS A 212 -5.42 9.15 11.71
N TYR A 213 -5.86 7.98 11.24
CA TYR A 213 -6.42 6.95 12.12
C TYR A 213 -5.42 6.55 13.21
N PHE A 214 -4.14 6.36 12.89
CA PHE A 214 -3.14 6.03 13.90
C PHE A 214 -2.83 7.16 14.88
N TYR A 215 -2.83 8.40 14.40
CA TYR A 215 -2.50 9.56 15.21
C TYR A 215 -3.64 9.94 16.18
N TYR A 216 -4.89 9.96 15.68
CA TYR A 216 -6.06 10.40 16.43
C TYR A 216 -6.88 9.25 17.03
N GLY A 217 -6.70 8.02 16.55
CA GLY A 217 -7.41 6.84 17.05
C GLY A 217 -8.83 6.69 16.52
N GLU A 218 -9.23 7.53 15.57
CA GLU A 218 -10.50 7.45 14.86
C GLU A 218 -10.31 7.66 13.35
N PRO A 219 -11.15 7.05 12.50
CA PRO A 219 -11.05 7.24 11.05
C PRO A 219 -11.24 8.71 10.70
N LEU A 220 -10.50 9.19 9.70
CA LEU A 220 -10.79 10.51 9.14
C LEU A 220 -12.24 10.48 8.66
N ARG A 221 -13.10 11.26 9.33
CA ARG A 221 -14.44 11.53 8.82
C ARG A 221 -14.17 12.26 7.52
N GLY A 222 -14.58 11.67 6.39
CA GLY A 222 -14.53 12.39 5.11
C GLY A 222 -15.15 13.76 5.33
N VAL A 223 -14.72 14.77 4.56
CA VAL A 223 -15.47 16.03 4.55
C VAL A 223 -16.90 15.62 4.28
N ASP A 224 -17.78 15.81 5.27
CA ASP A 224 -19.17 15.40 5.14
C ASP A 224 -19.65 16.01 3.84
N GLU A 225 -20.03 15.18 2.86
CA GLU A 225 -20.32 15.67 1.51
C GLU A 225 -21.41 16.74 1.57
N ILE A 226 -22.29 16.64 2.57
CA ILE A 226 -23.26 17.66 2.92
C ILE A 226 -22.56 18.93 3.43
N SER A 227 -21.68 18.84 4.42
CA SER A 227 -20.87 19.99 4.89
C SER A 227 -20.02 20.64 3.79
N LEU A 228 -19.44 19.87 2.86
CA LEU A 228 -18.69 20.40 1.70
C LEU A 228 -19.66 21.11 0.74
N LEU A 229 -20.78 20.48 0.39
CA LEU A 229 -21.82 21.08 -0.45
C LEU A 229 -22.34 22.38 0.17
N MET A 230 -22.63 22.39 1.48
CA MET A 230 -23.09 23.56 2.21
C MET A 230 -22.08 24.69 2.17
N LYS A 231 -20.80 24.40 2.44
CA LYS A 231 -19.72 25.38 2.32
C LYS A 231 -19.61 25.94 0.90
N CYS A 232 -19.66 25.08 -0.12
CA CYS A 232 -19.64 25.53 -1.51
C CYS A 232 -20.86 26.40 -1.87
N LEU A 233 -22.05 26.06 -1.38
CA LEU A 233 -23.26 26.86 -1.59
C LEU A 233 -23.19 28.21 -0.86
N GLU A 234 -22.62 28.25 0.34
CA GLU A 234 -22.41 29.49 1.13
C GLU A 234 -21.38 30.42 0.48
N GLU A 235 -20.30 29.86 -0.08
CA GLU A 235 -19.23 30.63 -0.74
C GLU A 235 -19.62 31.07 -2.17
N THR A 236 -20.57 30.38 -2.82
CA THR A 236 -21.03 30.74 -4.16
C THR A 236 -21.88 32.00 -4.14
N ASN A 237 -21.47 33.03 -4.89
CA ASN A 237 -22.31 34.21 -5.05
C ASN A 237 -23.51 33.90 -5.96
N CYS A 238 -24.73 34.16 -5.50
CA CYS A 238 -25.95 33.94 -6.28
C CYS A 238 -25.93 34.63 -7.66
N LYS A 239 -25.13 35.70 -7.84
CA LYS A 239 -24.99 36.38 -9.12
C LYS A 239 -24.19 35.59 -10.17
N ASP A 240 -23.34 34.67 -9.75
CA ASP A 240 -22.46 33.90 -10.65
C ASP A 240 -23.26 32.96 -11.55
N TRP A 241 -24.43 32.53 -11.09
CA TRP A 241 -25.40 31.71 -11.84
C TRP A 241 -25.94 32.41 -13.09
N LYS A 242 -25.81 33.75 -13.20
CA LYS A 242 -26.24 34.50 -14.40
C LYS A 242 -25.42 34.16 -15.64
N GLY A 243 -24.17 33.71 -15.46
CA GLY A 243 -23.29 33.33 -16.57
C GLY A 243 -23.58 31.92 -17.11
N GLU A 244 -24.41 31.15 -16.43
CA GLU A 244 -24.62 29.74 -16.76
C GLU A 244 -25.70 29.48 -17.81
N ASN A 245 -25.54 28.37 -18.53
CA ASN A 245 -26.49 27.97 -19.55
C ASN A 245 -27.82 27.52 -18.94
N ILE A 246 -28.94 27.89 -19.56
CA ILE A 246 -30.29 27.56 -19.07
C ILE A 246 -30.56 26.06 -18.90
N ASN A 247 -29.96 25.20 -19.70
CA ASN A 247 -30.08 23.74 -19.56
C ASN A 247 -29.36 23.24 -18.31
N THR A 248 -28.19 23.80 -18.03
CA THR A 248 -27.42 23.52 -16.81
C THR A 248 -28.18 24.01 -15.58
N LEU A 249 -28.72 25.23 -15.64
CA LEU A 249 -29.54 25.81 -14.58
C LEU A 249 -30.77 24.95 -14.26
N ARG A 250 -31.48 24.43 -15.27
CA ARG A 250 -32.62 23.51 -15.07
C ARG A 250 -32.20 22.21 -14.39
N LYS A 251 -31.03 21.65 -14.76
CA LYS A 251 -30.49 20.45 -14.13
C LYS A 251 -30.17 20.71 -12.65
N TYR A 252 -29.50 21.83 -12.35
CA TYR A 252 -29.17 22.21 -10.97
C TYR A 252 -30.42 22.51 -10.14
N GLN A 253 -31.39 23.23 -10.69
CA GLN A 253 -32.67 23.50 -10.04
C GLN A 253 -33.38 22.21 -9.65
N THR A 254 -33.41 21.22 -10.55
CA THR A 254 -34.04 19.91 -10.27
C THR A 254 -33.33 19.19 -9.12
N LEU A 255 -32.00 19.24 -9.08
CA LEU A 255 -31.21 18.62 -8.03
C LEU A 255 -31.44 19.29 -6.68
N LEU A 256 -31.30 20.62 -6.61
CA LEU A 256 -31.52 21.41 -5.39
C LEU A 256 -32.94 21.23 -4.85
N LYS A 257 -33.94 21.15 -5.72
CA LYS A 257 -35.33 20.90 -5.32
C LYS A 257 -35.51 19.55 -4.63
N LYS A 258 -34.89 18.48 -5.15
CA LYS A 258 -34.93 17.16 -4.51
C LYS A 258 -34.31 17.17 -3.11
N HIS A 259 -33.16 17.83 -2.95
CA HIS A 259 -32.52 17.98 -1.65
C HIS A 259 -33.39 18.79 -0.68
N TYR A 260 -33.97 19.91 -1.14
CA TYR A 260 -34.90 20.71 -0.36
C TYR A 260 -36.13 19.90 0.12
N GLU A 261 -36.77 19.16 -0.78
CA GLU A 261 -37.93 18.32 -0.44
C GLU A 261 -37.57 17.25 0.59
N TYR A 262 -36.41 16.59 0.44
CA TYR A 262 -35.94 15.59 1.38
C TYR A 262 -35.61 16.18 2.76
N VAL A 263 -34.90 17.31 2.81
CA VAL A 263 -34.59 18.02 4.07
C VAL A 263 -35.88 18.45 4.78
N ASN A 264 -36.86 19.00 4.04
CA ASN A 264 -38.16 19.34 4.62
C ASN A 264 -38.89 18.12 5.20
N ALA A 265 -38.87 16.99 4.50
CA ALA A 265 -39.47 15.76 5.02
C ALA A 265 -38.81 15.33 6.34
N LEU A 266 -37.48 15.43 6.45
CA LEU A 266 -36.75 15.13 7.68
C LEU A 266 -37.08 16.10 8.82
N ILE A 267 -37.22 17.40 8.52
CA ILE A 267 -37.59 18.43 9.50
C ILE A 267 -39.02 18.22 10.01
N ILE A 268 -39.96 17.81 9.15
CA ILE A 268 -41.37 17.60 9.55
C ILE A 268 -41.54 16.35 10.43
N VAL A 269 -40.66 15.36 10.27
CA VAL A 269 -40.71 14.08 11.00
C VAL A 269 -40.00 14.15 12.37
N HIS A 270 -39.24 15.21 12.64
CA HIS A 270 -38.56 15.47 13.92
C HIS A 270 -39.24 16.59 14.73
#